data_AF-A0AAE1LI07-F1
#
_entry.id   AF-A0AAE1LI07-F1
#
_cell.length_a   1.000
_cell.length_b   1.000
_cell.length_c   1.000
_cell.angle_alpha   90.00
_cell.angle_beta   90.00
_cell.angle_gamma   90.00
#
_symmetry.space_group_name_H-M   'P 1'
#
loop_
_entity.id
_entity.type
_entity.pdbx_description
1 polymer ?
#
loop_
_entity_poly.entity_id
_entity_poly.type
_entity_poly.pdbx_seq_one_letter_code
_entity_poly.pdbx_strand_id
1 'polypeptide(L)'
;MLVAENIETGHVNVNFIETNNHQINYENYKYKKVPKATQNFILALWSSNMAPRAIKHLLQGEVGDLDKRTGEVRPIKEHFIDEKYIKRLKYKLESESRFQSNDATSADVLIKYLMTKGTFKLLYTSHKGTKRVNSDESIDLLPNSKDLFLFGFQTREQLKMLQQGAKTYDFYLFNVLVPDEFGKGYTVAHFITNGQDILTATAALNSIKYRCPDLTINFLMADEDQSEWQAMEAVFGEGIRSPRKKDHICAKYDSPYIVHINWAYM
;
A
#
# COMPACT_ATOMS: atom_id res chain seq x y z
N MET A 1 -7.81 36.74 -9.88
CA MET A 1 -8.12 36.29 -11.24
C MET A 1 -9.52 36.78 -11.54
N LEU A 2 -9.68 37.63 -12.56
CA LEU A 2 -10.99 37.98 -13.08
C LEU A 2 -11.20 37.17 -14.36
N VAL A 3 -12.33 36.49 -14.43
CA VAL A 3 -12.75 35.71 -15.59
C VAL A 3 -13.97 36.40 -16.15
N ALA A 4 -13.87 36.84 -17.40
CA ALA A 4 -15.00 37.41 -18.14
C ALA A 4 -15.28 36.51 -19.33
N GLU A 5 -16.48 35.97 -19.41
CA GLU A 5 -16.94 35.18 -20.54
C GLU A 5 -17.81 36.05 -21.43
N ASN A 6 -17.45 36.15 -22.71
CA ASN A 6 -18.29 36.81 -23.69
C ASN A 6 -19.41 35.84 -24.10
N ILE A 7 -20.63 36.15 -23.68
CA ILE A 7 -21.82 35.28 -23.80
C ILE A 7 -22.18 34.97 -25.26
N GLU A 8 -21.83 35.85 -26.21
CA GLU A 8 -22.16 35.67 -27.63
C GLU A 8 -21.12 34.83 -28.38
N THR A 9 -19.86 34.85 -27.95
CA THR A 9 -18.75 34.16 -28.65
C THR A 9 -18.22 32.94 -27.89
N GLY A 10 -18.65 32.73 -26.64
CA GLY A 10 -18.12 31.70 -25.75
C GLY A 10 -16.64 31.89 -25.39
N HIS A 11 -16.06 33.05 -25.75
CA HIS A 11 -14.64 33.29 -25.55
C HIS A 11 -14.40 33.75 -24.11
N VAL A 12 -13.64 32.96 -23.36
CA VAL A 12 -13.30 33.24 -21.96
C VAL A 12 -12.01 34.03 -21.91
N ASN A 13 -12.07 35.25 -21.37
CA ASN A 13 -10.91 36.12 -21.18
C ASN A 13 -10.50 36.11 -19.71
N VAL A 14 -9.27 35.69 -19.42
CA VAL A 14 -8.76 35.51 -18.06
C VAL A 14 -7.68 36.54 -17.77
N ASN A 15 -8.02 37.52 -16.94
CA ASN A 15 -7.07 38.53 -16.48
C ASN A 15 -6.51 38.15 -15.11
N PHE A 16 -5.20 37.87 -15.07
CA PHE A 16 -4.48 37.69 -13.83
C PHE A 16 -4.19 39.04 -13.19
N ILE A 17 -4.78 39.28 -12.02
CA ILE A 17 -4.50 40.48 -11.21
C ILE A 17 -3.43 40.11 -10.20
N GLU A 18 -2.28 40.77 -10.31
CA GLU A 18 -1.08 40.51 -9.50
C GLU A 18 -1.19 41.09 -8.07
N THR A 19 -2.16 41.98 -7.85
CA THR A 19 -2.42 42.65 -6.57
C THR A 19 -3.73 42.19 -5.93
N ASN A 20 -3.68 41.98 -4.60
CA ASN A 20 -4.87 41.63 -3.83
C ASN A 20 -5.79 42.85 -3.69
N ASN A 21 -7.06 42.69 -4.01
CA ASN A 21 -8.09 43.74 -3.89
C ASN A 21 -8.60 43.95 -2.44
N HIS A 22 -7.81 43.53 -1.44
CA HIS A 22 -8.14 43.60 -0.02
C HIS A 22 -6.85 43.83 0.80
N GLN A 23 -6.97 44.41 1.99
CA GLN A 23 -5.85 44.53 2.92
C GLN A 23 -5.32 43.14 3.31
N ILE A 24 -4.00 42.95 3.14
CA ILE A 24 -3.34 41.67 3.40
C ILE A 24 -3.06 41.55 4.89
N ASN A 25 -3.81 40.69 5.59
CA ASN A 25 -3.55 40.34 6.98
C ASN A 25 -2.53 39.19 7.12
N TYR A 26 -2.05 38.94 8.34
CA TYR A 26 -1.05 37.88 8.59
C TYR A 26 -1.52 36.48 8.16
N GLU A 27 -2.83 36.23 8.21
CA GLU A 27 -3.44 34.97 7.77
C GLU A 27 -3.21 34.69 6.29
N ASN A 28 -3.00 35.73 5.49
CA ASN A 28 -2.72 35.61 4.05
C ASN A 28 -1.27 35.22 3.77
N TYR A 29 -0.35 35.35 4.74
CA TYR A 29 1.04 34.92 4.56
C TYR A 29 1.14 33.41 4.28
N LYS A 30 0.23 32.58 4.82
CA LYS A 30 0.23 31.14 4.54
C LYS A 30 0.07 30.81 3.06
N TYR A 31 -0.57 31.68 2.28
CA TYR A 31 -0.78 31.49 0.84
C TYR A 31 0.28 32.16 -0.05
N LYS A 32 1.14 33.02 0.52
CA LYS A 32 2.25 33.59 -0.25
C LYS A 32 3.22 32.50 -0.68
N LYS A 33 3.86 32.67 -1.85
CA LYS A 33 4.97 31.82 -2.26
C LYS A 33 6.11 31.97 -1.25
N VAL A 34 6.77 30.88 -0.92
CA VAL A 34 7.99 30.92 -0.09
C VAL A 34 9.09 31.61 -0.88
N PRO A 35 9.78 32.62 -0.33
CA PRO A 35 10.87 33.31 -1.01
C PRO A 35 11.97 32.33 -1.47
N LYS A 36 12.60 32.62 -2.61
CA LYS A 36 13.66 31.76 -3.16
C LYS A 36 14.89 31.68 -2.25
N ALA A 37 15.20 32.77 -1.54
CA ALA A 37 16.26 32.79 -0.53
C ALA A 37 15.98 31.77 0.60
N THR A 38 14.75 31.74 1.13
CA THR A 38 14.31 30.77 2.14
C THR A 38 14.38 29.34 1.61
N GLN A 39 13.99 29.10 0.35
CA GLN A 39 14.14 27.79 -0.29
C GLN A 39 15.61 27.36 -0.35
N ASN A 40 16.51 28.23 -0.81
CA ASN A 40 17.94 27.93 -0.87
C ASN A 40 18.53 27.66 0.52
N PHE A 41 18.10 28.41 1.53
CA PHE A 41 18.53 28.21 2.91
C PHE A 41 18.11 26.84 3.47
N ILE A 42 16.86 26.42 3.23
CA ILE A 42 16.36 25.09 3.60
C ILE A 42 17.25 23.99 3.00
N LEU A 43 17.65 24.16 1.74
CA LEU A 43 18.47 23.18 1.03
C LEU A 43 19.89 23.10 1.58
N ALA A 44 20.47 24.25 1.94
CA ALA A 44 21.78 24.30 2.57
C ALA A 44 21.78 23.52 3.90
N LEU A 45 20.78 23.78 4.77
CA LEU A 45 20.64 23.07 6.05
C LEU A 45 20.42 21.58 5.87
N TRP A 46 19.62 21.18 4.88
CA TRP A 46 19.42 19.77 4.56
C TRP A 46 20.71 19.12 4.07
N SER A 47 21.51 19.81 3.26
CA SER A 47 22.79 19.33 2.74
C SER A 47 23.81 19.13 3.85
N SER A 48 23.70 19.89 4.94
CA SER A 48 24.42 19.67 6.21
C SER A 48 23.84 18.52 7.06
N ASN A 49 23.02 17.65 6.48
CA ASN A 49 22.42 16.47 7.09
C ASN A 49 21.47 16.76 8.26
N MET A 50 20.85 17.95 8.29
CA MET A 50 19.89 18.35 9.31
C MET A 50 18.51 17.73 9.05
N ALA A 51 17.87 17.22 10.11
CA ALA A 51 16.53 16.63 10.00
C ALA A 51 15.46 17.69 9.68
N PRO A 52 14.42 17.38 8.88
CA PRO A 52 13.32 18.31 8.55
C PRO A 52 12.68 18.98 9.77
N ARG A 53 12.54 18.25 10.88
CA ARG A 53 11.98 18.79 12.13
C ARG A 53 12.86 19.88 12.74
N ALA A 54 14.18 19.70 12.71
CA ALA A 54 15.13 20.69 13.18
C ALA A 54 15.18 21.93 12.27
N ILE A 55 15.12 21.73 10.95
CA ILE A 55 15.03 22.83 9.97
C ILE A 55 13.76 23.64 10.20
N LYS A 56 12.61 22.98 10.40
CA LYS A 56 11.35 23.64 10.72
C LYS A 56 11.47 24.47 12.01
N HIS A 57 12.03 23.91 13.07
CA HIS A 57 12.22 24.64 14.33
C HIS A 57 13.10 25.88 14.14
N LEU A 58 14.14 25.79 13.32
CA LEU A 58 15.04 26.91 13.04
C LEU A 58 14.35 28.01 12.22
N LEU A 59 13.47 27.65 11.28
CA LEU A 59 12.66 28.61 10.51
C LEU A 59 11.57 29.28 11.34
N GLN A 60 10.97 28.54 12.28
CA GLN A 60 9.90 29.03 13.14
C GLN A 60 10.43 29.82 14.33
N GLY A 61 11.69 29.60 14.72
CA GLY A 61 12.29 30.24 15.89
C GLY A 61 11.47 29.97 17.15
N GLU A 62 11.26 31.01 17.95
CA GLU A 62 10.52 30.98 19.21
C GLU A 62 9.02 31.32 19.03
N VAL A 63 8.54 31.38 17.77
CA VAL A 63 7.17 31.78 17.47
C VAL A 63 6.20 30.68 17.86
N GLY A 64 5.43 30.92 18.92
CA GLY A 64 4.45 29.98 19.47
C GLY A 64 4.79 29.43 20.85
N ASP A 65 5.96 29.79 21.41
CA ASP A 65 6.31 29.46 22.79
C ASP A 65 5.34 30.12 23.77
N LEU A 66 4.83 29.31 24.70
CA LEU A 66 3.85 29.70 25.70
C LEU A 66 4.36 30.87 26.56
N ASP A 67 5.67 30.89 26.84
CA ASP A 67 6.32 31.83 27.75
C ASP A 67 6.61 33.21 27.11
N LYS A 68 6.43 33.36 25.79
CA LYS A 68 6.80 34.58 25.03
C LYS A 68 5.64 35.20 24.27
N ARG A 69 4.39 34.99 24.70
CA ARG A 69 3.19 35.62 24.13
C ARG A 69 3.09 37.11 24.48
N THR A 70 4.00 37.93 23.99
CA THR A 70 3.96 39.40 24.14
C THR A 70 3.05 40.07 23.10
N GLY A 71 2.54 39.32 22.11
CA GLY A 71 1.69 39.86 21.04
C GLY A 71 2.44 40.71 20.00
N GLU A 72 3.75 40.92 20.19
CA GLU A 72 4.58 41.75 19.30
C GLU A 72 5.09 41.00 18.07
N VAL A 73 5.14 39.67 18.13
CA VAL A 73 5.66 38.84 17.04
C VAL A 73 4.61 38.70 15.94
N ARG A 74 4.83 39.41 14.83
CA ARG A 74 3.99 39.30 13.62
C ARG A 74 4.40 38.05 12.81
N PRO A 75 3.49 37.09 12.56
CA PRO A 75 3.83 35.89 11.79
C PRO A 75 4.28 36.23 10.36
N ILE A 76 5.39 35.65 9.92
CA ILE A 76 5.89 35.73 8.52
C ILE A 76 5.70 34.38 7.81
N LYS A 77 5.95 34.33 6.50
CA LYS A 77 5.71 33.14 5.67
C LYS A 77 6.49 31.91 6.18
N GLU A 78 7.72 32.13 6.62
CA GLU A 78 8.65 31.15 7.15
C GLU A 78 8.05 30.36 8.33
N HIS A 79 7.27 31.03 9.18
CA HIS A 79 6.62 30.41 10.34
C HIS A 79 5.55 29.39 9.94
N PHE A 80 5.00 29.49 8.72
CA PHE A 80 3.99 28.58 8.18
C PHE A 80 4.59 27.43 7.35
N ILE A 81 5.91 27.31 7.27
CA ILE A 81 6.58 26.22 6.55
C ILE A 81 6.49 24.94 7.39
N ASP A 82 5.87 23.90 6.84
CA ASP A 82 5.73 22.60 7.48
C ASP A 82 6.79 21.59 6.99
N GLU A 83 6.96 20.50 7.74
CA GLU A 83 7.90 19.44 7.36
C GLU A 83 7.58 18.83 5.99
N LYS A 84 6.29 18.81 5.62
CA LYS A 84 5.82 18.31 4.33
C LYS A 84 6.30 19.19 3.18
N TYR A 85 6.32 20.52 3.35
CA TYR A 85 6.89 21.44 2.37
C TYR A 85 8.40 21.23 2.23
N ILE A 86 9.13 21.11 3.33
CA ILE A 86 10.58 20.87 3.32
C ILE A 86 10.91 19.57 2.56
N LYS A 87 10.19 18.47 2.85
CA LYS A 87 10.35 17.19 2.14
C LYS A 87 10.04 17.31 0.64
N ARG A 88 8.97 18.05 0.27
CA ARG A 88 8.61 18.29 -1.14
C ARG A 88 9.65 19.11 -1.88
N LEU A 89 10.27 20.10 -1.23
CA LEU A 89 11.30 20.93 -1.83
C LEU A 89 12.52 20.09 -2.24
N LYS A 90 12.92 19.13 -1.39
CA LYS A 90 13.96 18.15 -1.72
C LYS A 90 13.57 17.29 -2.92
N TYR A 91 12.40 16.66 -2.86
CA TYR A 91 11.92 15.82 -3.96
C TYR A 91 11.87 16.58 -5.28
N LYS A 92 11.48 17.86 -5.25
CA LYS A 92 11.44 18.70 -6.43
C LYS A 92 12.82 18.84 -7.07
N LEU A 93 13.89 19.02 -6.30
CA LEU A 93 15.25 19.10 -6.85
C LEU A 93 15.79 17.76 -7.36
N GLU A 94 15.51 16.68 -6.64
CA GLU A 94 15.81 15.32 -7.10
C GLU A 94 15.01 14.98 -8.37
N SER A 95 13.83 15.57 -8.55
CA SER A 95 13.03 15.42 -9.78
C SER A 95 13.45 16.37 -10.90
N GLU A 96 14.02 17.53 -10.56
CA GLU A 96 14.60 18.49 -11.51
C GLU A 96 15.96 18.01 -12.03
N SER A 97 16.59 17.01 -11.39
CA SER A 97 17.71 16.26 -11.97
C SER A 97 17.23 15.24 -13.03
N ARG A 98 16.37 15.67 -13.96
CA ARG A 98 16.15 14.90 -15.19
C ARG A 98 17.49 14.83 -15.92
N PHE A 99 17.84 13.66 -16.45
CA PHE A 99 19.08 13.51 -17.23
C PHE A 99 19.08 14.44 -18.44
N GLN A 100 17.91 14.69 -19.05
CA GLN A 100 17.68 15.66 -20.13
C GLN A 100 16.25 16.22 -20.12
N SER A 101 16.00 17.30 -20.88
CA SER A 101 14.70 17.96 -21.03
C SER A 101 13.68 17.17 -21.86
N ASN A 102 14.16 16.31 -22.78
CA ASN A 102 13.32 15.38 -23.55
C ASN A 102 13.17 14.07 -22.77
N ASP A 103 11.93 13.68 -22.47
CA ASP A 103 11.61 12.50 -21.67
C ASP A 103 12.12 11.19 -22.31
N ALA A 104 12.03 11.06 -23.64
CA ALA A 104 12.53 9.88 -24.34
C ALA A 104 14.06 9.75 -24.24
N THR A 105 14.77 10.87 -24.35
CA THR A 105 16.23 10.91 -24.22
C THR A 105 16.66 10.74 -22.77
N SER A 106 15.91 11.30 -21.81
CA SER A 106 16.17 11.11 -20.39
C SER A 106 16.00 9.65 -19.98
N ALA A 107 14.99 8.96 -20.52
CA ALA A 107 14.80 7.53 -20.32
C ALA A 107 15.96 6.71 -20.92
N ASP A 108 16.36 6.99 -22.16
CA ASP A 108 17.50 6.30 -22.80
C ASP A 108 18.83 6.48 -22.03
N VAL A 109 19.10 7.69 -21.53
CA VAL A 109 20.28 7.97 -20.71
C VAL A 109 20.23 7.21 -19.38
N LEU A 110 19.06 7.18 -18.72
CA LEU A 110 18.86 6.40 -17.49
C LEU A 110 19.09 4.91 -17.74
N ILE A 111 18.56 4.36 -18.84
CA ILE A 111 18.73 2.95 -19.20
C ILE A 111 20.22 2.62 -19.39
N LYS A 112 20.94 3.44 -20.16
CA LYS A 112 22.39 3.29 -20.36
C LYS A 112 23.15 3.34 -19.04
N TYR A 113 22.82 4.31 -18.18
CA TYR A 113 23.42 4.42 -16.85
C TYR A 113 23.17 3.16 -16.00
N LEU A 114 21.93 2.67 -15.94
CA LEU A 114 21.58 1.46 -15.19
C LEU A 114 22.30 0.21 -15.73
N MET A 115 22.47 0.09 -17.05
CA MET A 115 23.25 -1.00 -17.66
C MET A 115 24.72 -0.97 -17.24
N THR A 116 25.33 0.21 -17.11
CA THR A 116 26.76 0.30 -16.67
C THR A 116 26.97 -0.10 -15.22
N LYS A 117 25.94 0.01 -14.37
CA LYS A 117 26.02 -0.29 -12.94
C LYS A 117 25.88 -1.79 -12.60
N GLY A 118 25.57 -2.65 -13.56
CA GLY A 118 25.57 -4.12 -13.41
C GLY A 118 24.58 -4.70 -12.40
N THR A 119 23.77 -3.87 -11.74
CA THR A 119 22.81 -4.23 -10.68
C THR A 119 21.44 -4.60 -11.24
N PHE A 120 21.20 -4.27 -12.50
CA PHE A 120 19.92 -4.45 -13.19
C PHE A 120 20.15 -5.24 -14.48
N LYS A 121 19.33 -6.26 -14.73
CA LYS A 121 19.19 -6.83 -16.07
C LYS A 121 18.10 -6.07 -16.81
N LEU A 122 18.44 -5.53 -17.97
CA LEU A 122 17.46 -5.03 -18.93
C LEU A 122 16.71 -6.24 -19.51
N LEU A 123 15.40 -6.25 -19.33
CA LEU A 123 14.50 -7.26 -19.89
C LEU A 123 14.05 -6.87 -21.29
N TYR A 124 13.92 -5.56 -21.57
CA TYR A 124 13.49 -5.05 -22.87
C TYR A 124 13.77 -3.55 -23.03
N THR A 125 14.24 -3.14 -24.22
CA THR A 125 14.15 -1.77 -24.71
C THR A 125 13.78 -1.82 -26.20
N SER A 126 12.76 -1.08 -26.59
CA SER A 126 12.50 -0.73 -27.98
C SER A 126 12.26 0.77 -28.00
N HIS A 127 13.22 1.50 -28.54
CA HIS A 127 12.97 2.83 -29.04
C HIS A 127 13.27 2.80 -30.53
N LYS A 128 12.22 2.91 -31.37
CA LYS A 128 12.31 3.16 -32.83
C LYS A 128 13.56 2.55 -33.49
N GLY A 129 13.60 1.22 -33.59
CA GLY A 129 14.67 0.52 -34.32
C GLY A 129 15.99 0.31 -33.57
N THR A 130 16.06 0.58 -32.26
CA THR A 130 17.23 0.19 -31.43
C THR A 130 17.19 -1.27 -30.99
N LYS A 131 18.38 -1.87 -30.92
CA LYS A 131 18.62 -3.31 -30.77
C LYS A 131 18.17 -3.81 -29.39
N ARG A 132 17.48 -4.96 -29.38
CA ARG A 132 16.94 -5.62 -28.19
C ARG A 132 18.04 -6.25 -27.34
N VAL A 133 17.79 -6.31 -26.04
CA VAL A 133 18.61 -7.05 -25.08
C VAL A 133 17.68 -7.95 -24.28
N ASN A 134 17.88 -9.27 -24.35
CA ASN A 134 17.17 -10.31 -23.57
C ASN A 134 15.63 -10.40 -23.74
N SER A 135 15.09 -10.13 -24.94
CA SER A 135 13.65 -10.22 -25.20
C SER A 135 13.26 -11.46 -26.00
N ASP A 136 12.04 -11.97 -25.77
CA ASP A 136 11.42 -13.01 -26.59
C ASP A 136 11.11 -12.52 -28.02
N GLU A 137 11.19 -13.43 -29.00
CA GLU A 137 10.94 -13.11 -30.42
C GLU A 137 9.45 -12.84 -30.71
N SER A 138 8.54 -13.30 -29.84
CA SER A 138 7.08 -13.12 -29.99
C SER A 138 6.63 -11.65 -29.97
N ILE A 139 7.43 -10.74 -29.42
CA ILE A 139 7.13 -9.30 -29.38
C ILE A 139 7.16 -8.68 -30.78
N ASP A 140 7.91 -9.25 -31.73
CA ASP A 140 7.94 -8.77 -33.12
C ASP A 140 6.68 -9.04 -33.90
N LEU A 141 5.97 -10.09 -33.48
CA LEU A 141 4.71 -10.50 -34.07
C LEU A 141 3.58 -9.55 -33.66
N LEU A 142 3.83 -8.62 -32.72
CA LEU A 142 2.84 -7.62 -32.34
C LEU A 142 2.60 -6.63 -33.48
N PRO A 143 1.33 -6.26 -33.77
CA PRO A 143 0.98 -5.37 -34.87
C PRO A 143 1.71 -4.01 -34.88
N ASN A 144 2.10 -3.52 -33.70
CA ASN A 144 2.75 -2.22 -33.49
C ASN A 144 4.18 -2.34 -32.93
N SER A 145 4.86 -3.46 -33.17
CA SER A 145 6.18 -3.77 -32.59
C SER A 145 7.24 -2.69 -32.83
N LYS A 146 7.16 -1.95 -33.95
CA LYS A 146 8.09 -0.87 -34.32
C LYS A 146 7.93 0.43 -33.53
N ASP A 147 6.71 0.71 -33.03
CA ASP A 147 6.37 1.92 -32.28
C ASP A 147 6.19 1.63 -30.77
N LEU A 148 6.26 0.36 -30.38
CA LEU A 148 6.13 -0.06 -29.00
C LEU A 148 7.37 0.35 -28.20
N PHE A 149 7.19 1.27 -27.25
CA PHE A 149 8.12 1.46 -26.15
C PHE A 149 7.68 0.60 -24.98
N LEU A 150 8.50 -0.37 -24.64
CA LEU A 150 8.40 -1.13 -23.42
C LEU A 150 9.76 -1.01 -22.72
N PHE A 151 9.75 -0.99 -21.39
CA PHE A 151 10.94 -0.96 -20.58
C PHE A 151 10.74 -1.90 -19.41
N GLY A 152 11.44 -3.02 -19.44
CA GLY A 152 11.47 -3.96 -18.34
C GLY A 152 12.86 -3.99 -17.73
N PHE A 153 12.95 -3.91 -16.41
CA PHE A 153 14.20 -4.11 -15.69
C PHE A 153 13.95 -5.02 -14.50
N GLN A 154 14.97 -5.78 -14.13
CA GLN A 154 14.92 -6.65 -12.96
C GLN A 154 16.25 -6.55 -12.20
N THR A 155 16.17 -6.27 -10.91
CA THR A 155 17.30 -6.38 -9.99
C THR A 155 17.66 -7.84 -9.73
N ARG A 156 18.86 -8.10 -9.23
CA ARG A 156 19.26 -9.44 -8.79
C ARG A 156 18.34 -9.98 -7.69
N GLU A 157 17.92 -9.13 -6.77
CA GLU A 157 17.05 -9.47 -5.65
C GLU A 157 15.63 -9.79 -6.14
N GLN A 158 15.10 -9.02 -7.11
CA GLN A 158 13.82 -9.34 -7.75
C GLN A 158 13.88 -10.66 -8.54
N LEU A 159 15.01 -10.97 -9.18
CA LEU A 159 15.20 -12.27 -9.83
C LEU A 159 15.21 -13.41 -8.80
N LYS A 160 15.94 -13.23 -7.69
CA LYS A 160 15.93 -14.21 -6.60
C LYS A 160 14.53 -14.37 -6.02
N MET A 161 13.80 -13.28 -5.78
CA MET A 161 12.41 -13.33 -5.31
C MET A 161 11.46 -13.93 -6.33
N LEU A 162 11.67 -13.76 -7.63
CA LEU A 162 10.86 -14.42 -8.66
C LEU A 162 11.14 -15.93 -8.67
N GLN A 163 12.42 -16.32 -8.55
CA GLN A 163 12.85 -17.72 -8.47
C GLN A 163 12.44 -18.39 -7.15
N GLN A 164 12.36 -17.64 -6.05
CA GLN A 164 12.00 -18.13 -4.72
C GLN A 164 10.48 -18.05 -4.47
N GLY A 165 9.85 -16.95 -4.83
CA GLY A 165 8.43 -16.63 -4.63
C GLY A 165 7.48 -17.25 -5.66
N ALA A 166 7.99 -17.93 -6.68
CA ALA A 166 7.22 -18.95 -7.40
C ALA A 166 6.96 -20.20 -6.53
N LYS A 167 7.56 -20.30 -5.34
CA LYS A 167 7.01 -21.10 -4.25
C LYS A 167 6.09 -20.16 -3.47
N THR A 168 4.81 -20.16 -3.81
CA THR A 168 3.80 -19.62 -2.92
C THR A 168 4.03 -20.27 -1.56
N TYR A 169 4.14 -19.45 -0.50
CA TYR A 169 3.89 -20.00 0.81
C TYR A 169 2.38 -20.23 0.82
N ASP A 170 1.97 -21.47 0.55
CA ASP A 170 0.56 -21.88 0.58
C ASP A 170 0.11 -21.83 2.03
N PHE A 171 -0.24 -20.62 2.49
CA PHE A 171 -0.84 -20.42 3.79
C PHE A 171 -2.35 -20.54 3.65
N TYR A 172 -2.93 -21.39 4.48
CA TYR A 172 -4.35 -21.64 4.57
C TYR A 172 -4.87 -21.06 5.89
N LEU A 173 -6.08 -20.52 5.83
CA LEU A 173 -6.80 -20.08 7.01
C LEU A 173 -7.78 -21.18 7.43
N PHE A 174 -7.60 -21.72 8.63
CA PHE A 174 -8.52 -22.63 9.30
C PHE A 174 -9.42 -21.82 10.23
N ASN A 175 -10.71 -21.77 9.95
CA ASN A 175 -11.67 -21.04 10.77
C ASN A 175 -12.56 -21.99 11.56
N VAL A 176 -12.77 -21.67 12.84
CA VAL A 176 -13.75 -22.34 13.69
C VAL A 176 -14.87 -21.39 14.00
N LEU A 177 -16.08 -21.74 13.58
CA LEU A 177 -17.29 -20.93 13.64
C LEU A 177 -18.32 -21.63 14.54
N VAL A 178 -18.99 -20.88 15.41
CA VAL A 178 -20.08 -21.37 16.26
C VAL A 178 -21.32 -20.52 15.96
N PRO A 179 -22.47 -21.11 15.61
CA PRO A 179 -23.69 -20.35 15.40
C PRO A 179 -24.21 -19.82 16.74
N ASP A 180 -24.65 -18.56 16.73
CA ASP A 180 -25.34 -17.94 17.85
C ASP A 180 -26.81 -18.39 17.95
N GLU A 181 -27.52 -17.88 18.96
CA GLU A 181 -28.95 -18.15 19.18
C GLU A 181 -29.87 -17.70 18.02
N PHE A 182 -29.36 -16.85 17.12
CA PHE A 182 -30.05 -16.37 15.92
C PHE A 182 -29.63 -17.14 14.66
N GLY A 183 -28.80 -18.18 14.79
CA GLY A 183 -28.29 -18.97 13.67
C GLY A 183 -27.23 -18.26 12.83
N LYS A 184 -26.61 -17.18 13.33
CA LYS A 184 -25.48 -16.52 12.68
C LYS A 184 -24.17 -17.11 13.17
N GLY A 185 -23.33 -17.58 12.25
CA GLY A 185 -21.98 -18.07 12.58
C GLY A 185 -21.10 -16.96 13.11
N TYR A 186 -20.57 -17.13 14.33
CA TYR A 186 -19.57 -16.28 14.94
C TYR A 186 -18.22 -17.01 14.96
N THR A 187 -17.16 -16.37 14.45
CA THR A 187 -15.83 -17.00 14.43
C THR A 187 -15.21 -16.96 15.81
N VAL A 188 -14.92 -18.14 16.37
CA VAL A 188 -14.37 -18.30 17.72
C VAL A 188 -12.87 -18.59 17.72
N ALA A 189 -12.31 -19.03 16.59
CA ALA A 189 -10.87 -19.20 16.43
C ALA A 189 -10.42 -19.08 14.96
N HIS A 190 -9.18 -18.63 14.80
CA HIS A 190 -8.48 -18.52 13.51
C HIS A 190 -7.09 -19.15 13.63
N PHE A 191 -6.71 -19.98 12.66
CA PHE A 191 -5.36 -20.50 12.55
C PHE A 191 -4.84 -20.29 11.13
N ILE A 192 -3.62 -19.78 11.03
CA ILE A 192 -2.92 -19.65 9.75
C ILE A 192 -1.91 -20.80 9.71
N THR A 193 -2.08 -21.71 8.76
CA THR A 193 -1.27 -22.93 8.64
C THR A 193 -0.68 -23.00 7.23
N ASN A 194 0.36 -23.82 7.04
CA ASN A 194 0.89 -24.13 5.71
C ASN A 194 0.54 -25.55 5.25
N GLY A 195 -0.50 -26.15 5.85
CA GLY A 195 -0.93 -27.52 5.58
C GLY A 195 -2.39 -27.76 5.97
N GLN A 196 -3.07 -28.58 5.17
CA GLN A 196 -4.48 -28.95 5.33
C GLN A 196 -4.63 -30.45 5.67
N ASP A 197 -3.68 -31.00 6.44
CA ASP A 197 -3.68 -32.41 6.83
C ASP A 197 -4.32 -32.63 8.21
N ILE A 198 -4.61 -33.91 8.51
CA ILE A 198 -5.26 -34.33 9.76
C ILE A 198 -4.43 -33.91 10.97
N LEU A 199 -3.10 -34.00 10.90
CA LEU A 199 -2.20 -33.67 12.00
C LEU A 199 -2.27 -32.18 12.34
N THR A 200 -2.28 -31.32 11.32
CA THR A 200 -2.38 -29.87 11.50
C THR A 200 -3.74 -29.48 12.09
N ALA A 201 -4.83 -30.04 11.56
CA ALA A 201 -6.17 -29.81 12.10
C ALA A 201 -6.29 -30.31 13.55
N THR A 202 -5.73 -31.50 13.86
CA THR A 202 -5.72 -32.08 15.21
C THR A 202 -4.96 -31.19 16.20
N ALA A 203 -3.81 -30.63 15.79
CA ALA A 203 -3.05 -29.71 16.63
C ALA A 203 -3.81 -28.41 16.92
N ALA A 204 -4.49 -27.84 15.90
CA ALA A 204 -5.33 -26.66 16.06
C ALA A 204 -6.50 -26.92 17.04
N LEU A 205 -7.21 -28.03 16.87
CA LEU A 205 -8.33 -28.43 17.71
C LEU A 205 -7.90 -28.78 19.14
N ASN A 206 -6.77 -29.46 19.33
CA ASN A 206 -6.19 -29.70 20.65
C ASN A 206 -5.86 -28.41 21.39
N SER A 207 -5.42 -27.37 20.67
CA SER A 207 -5.18 -26.06 21.27
C SER A 207 -6.47 -25.44 21.82
N ILE A 208 -7.60 -25.65 21.15
CA ILE A 208 -8.93 -25.25 21.65
C ILE A 208 -9.32 -26.09 22.87
N LYS A 209 -9.20 -27.42 22.80
CA LYS A 209 -9.55 -28.32 23.90
C LYS A 209 -8.69 -28.07 25.15
N TYR A 210 -7.41 -27.76 24.98
CA TYR A 210 -6.52 -27.38 26.07
C TYR A 210 -6.97 -26.09 26.75
N ARG A 211 -7.44 -25.10 25.97
CA ARG A 211 -7.94 -23.83 26.51
C ARG A 211 -9.32 -23.97 27.14
N CYS A 212 -10.16 -24.85 26.60
CA CYS A 212 -11.54 -25.10 27.00
C CYS A 212 -11.75 -26.61 27.24
N PRO A 213 -11.25 -27.17 28.36
CA PRO A 213 -11.26 -28.62 28.61
C PRO A 213 -12.67 -29.19 28.70
N ASP A 214 -13.62 -28.41 29.21
CA ASP A 214 -15.02 -28.80 29.39
C ASP A 214 -15.86 -28.64 28.11
N LEU A 215 -15.26 -28.18 27.00
CA LEU A 215 -15.97 -28.02 25.74
C LEU A 215 -16.44 -29.37 25.19
N THR A 216 -17.75 -29.51 25.01
CA THR A 216 -18.40 -30.64 24.35
C THR A 216 -18.96 -30.20 23.01
N ILE A 217 -18.62 -30.91 21.94
CA ILE A 217 -19.10 -30.63 20.58
C ILE A 217 -20.03 -31.76 20.16
N ASN A 218 -21.26 -31.41 19.79
CA ASN A 218 -22.28 -32.39 19.42
C ASN A 218 -22.42 -32.55 17.90
N PHE A 219 -22.18 -31.46 17.16
CA PHE A 219 -22.35 -31.41 15.72
C PHE A 219 -21.16 -30.73 15.05
N LEU A 220 -20.67 -31.34 13.98
CA LEU A 220 -19.65 -30.78 13.11
C LEU A 220 -20.23 -30.57 11.71
N MET A 221 -20.06 -29.36 11.20
CA MET A 221 -20.26 -29.03 9.80
C MET A 221 -18.89 -28.69 9.22
N ALA A 222 -18.43 -29.54 8.31
CA ALA A 222 -17.14 -29.42 7.63
C ALA A 222 -17.42 -29.31 6.13
N ASP A 223 -16.49 -28.70 5.39
CA ASP A 223 -16.46 -28.87 3.94
C ASP A 223 -16.12 -30.35 3.62
N GLU A 224 -16.23 -30.78 2.36
CA GLU A 224 -16.21 -32.20 1.96
C GLU A 224 -14.91 -32.99 2.28
N ASP A 225 -13.98 -32.40 3.04
CA ASP A 225 -12.69 -32.96 3.39
C ASP A 225 -12.76 -33.90 4.61
N GLN A 226 -12.35 -35.15 4.40
CA GLN A 226 -12.30 -36.21 5.41
C GLN A 226 -11.33 -35.90 6.57
N SER A 227 -10.38 -34.98 6.36
CA SER A 227 -9.33 -34.64 7.33
C SER A 227 -9.87 -33.91 8.56
N GLU A 228 -10.85 -33.02 8.38
CA GLU A 228 -11.47 -32.26 9.47
C GLU A 228 -12.29 -33.16 10.38
N TRP A 229 -13.03 -34.10 9.77
CA TRP A 229 -13.83 -35.09 10.51
C TRP A 229 -12.94 -35.97 11.39
N GLN A 230 -11.87 -36.53 10.82
CA GLN A 230 -10.95 -37.40 11.53
C GLN A 230 -10.21 -36.66 12.66
N ALA A 231 -9.82 -35.42 12.43
CA ALA A 231 -9.20 -34.59 13.47
C ALA A 231 -10.16 -34.29 14.63
N MET A 232 -11.43 -34.02 14.33
CA MET A 232 -12.46 -33.77 15.33
C MET A 232 -12.76 -35.00 16.19
N GLU A 233 -12.90 -36.18 15.58
CA GLU A 233 -13.07 -37.44 16.29
C GLU A 233 -11.87 -37.75 17.20
N ALA A 234 -10.65 -37.50 16.72
CA ALA A 234 -9.43 -37.70 17.49
C ALA A 234 -9.33 -36.80 18.75
N VAL A 235 -9.86 -35.57 18.69
CA VAL A 235 -9.76 -34.59 19.80
C VAL A 235 -10.97 -34.61 20.74
N PHE A 236 -12.18 -34.81 20.20
CA PHE A 236 -13.43 -34.70 20.96
C PHE A 236 -14.21 -36.03 21.09
N GLY A 237 -13.77 -37.11 20.45
CA GLY A 237 -14.29 -38.47 20.60
C GLY A 237 -15.42 -38.87 19.63
N GLU A 238 -15.84 -40.14 19.69
CA GLU A 238 -16.75 -40.81 18.73
C GLU A 238 -18.26 -40.43 18.86
N GLY A 239 -18.59 -39.28 19.45
CA GLY A 239 -19.98 -38.85 19.70
C GLY A 239 -20.51 -37.78 18.74
N ILE A 240 -19.68 -37.29 17.81
CA ILE A 240 -19.97 -36.12 16.98
C ILE A 240 -20.87 -36.53 15.80
N ARG A 241 -21.91 -35.74 15.55
CA ARG A 241 -22.85 -35.97 14.45
C ARG A 241 -22.58 -35.01 13.29
N SER A 242 -22.71 -35.50 12.05
CA SER A 242 -22.70 -34.67 10.84
C SER A 242 -24.14 -34.45 10.35
N PRO A 243 -24.59 -33.21 10.08
CA PRO A 243 -25.83 -33.00 9.34
C PRO A 243 -25.64 -33.44 7.89
N ARG A 244 -26.62 -34.19 7.33
CA ARG A 244 -26.58 -34.60 5.91
C ARG A 244 -26.79 -33.36 5.02
N LYS A 245 -26.10 -33.30 3.88
CA LYS A 245 -26.13 -32.24 2.82
C LYS A 245 -27.50 -31.62 2.48
N LYS A 246 -28.63 -32.27 2.76
CA LYS A 246 -29.97 -31.69 2.54
C LYS A 246 -30.36 -30.60 3.55
N ASP A 247 -29.63 -30.48 4.66
CA ASP A 247 -29.91 -29.53 5.73
C ASP A 247 -29.01 -28.28 5.70
N HIS A 248 -28.27 -28.04 4.59
CA HIS A 248 -27.57 -26.76 4.35
C HIS A 248 -28.51 -25.55 4.30
N ILE A 249 -29.82 -25.78 4.36
CA ILE A 249 -30.85 -24.77 4.52
C ILE A 249 -31.47 -24.95 5.90
N CYS A 250 -31.07 -24.08 6.82
CA CYS A 250 -31.88 -23.61 7.95
C CYS A 250 -32.67 -24.69 8.72
N ALA A 251 -32.03 -25.44 9.62
CA ALA A 251 -32.74 -26.14 10.67
C ALA A 251 -32.25 -25.66 12.04
N LYS A 252 -33.17 -25.09 12.83
CA LYS A 252 -32.99 -24.90 14.27
C LYS A 252 -32.75 -26.28 14.88
N TYR A 253 -31.52 -26.59 15.23
CA TYR A 253 -31.22 -27.77 16.03
C TYR A 253 -31.20 -27.35 17.50
N ASP A 254 -32.01 -28.03 18.33
CA ASP A 254 -32.10 -27.82 19.79
C ASP A 254 -30.86 -28.31 20.56
N SER A 255 -29.67 -28.25 19.95
CA SER A 255 -28.40 -28.70 20.55
C SER A 255 -27.44 -27.51 20.67
N PRO A 256 -26.88 -27.23 21.85
CA PRO A 256 -26.24 -25.95 22.14
C PRO A 256 -24.87 -25.73 21.47
N TYR A 257 -24.27 -26.72 20.81
CA TYR A 257 -22.91 -26.61 20.26
C TYR A 257 -22.76 -27.27 18.88
N ILE A 258 -22.97 -26.47 17.86
CA ILE A 258 -22.65 -26.76 16.46
C ILE A 258 -21.33 -26.05 16.14
N VAL A 259 -20.40 -26.73 15.49
CA VAL A 259 -19.15 -26.11 15.03
C VAL A 259 -19.06 -26.24 13.52
N HIS A 260 -18.80 -25.13 12.86
CA HIS A 260 -18.49 -25.05 11.44
C HIS A 260 -16.98 -24.88 11.26
N ILE A 261 -16.39 -25.69 10.40
CA ILE A 261 -14.97 -25.66 10.08
C ILE A 261 -14.81 -25.57 8.56
N ASN A 262 -14.02 -24.60 8.13
CA ASN A 262 -13.70 -24.41 6.71
C ASN A 262 -12.25 -23.95 6.56
N TRP A 263 -11.63 -24.41 5.47
CA TRP A 263 -10.39 -23.86 4.95
C TRP A 263 -10.67 -22.73 3.96
N ALA A 264 -9.94 -21.63 4.09
CA ALA A 264 -9.90 -20.58 3.08
C ALA A 264 -8.46 -20.39 2.56
N TYR A 265 -8.33 -20.26 1.25
CA TYR A 265 -7.06 -19.90 0.62
C TYR A 265 -6.80 -18.40 0.82
N MET A 266 -5.60 -18.02 1.27
CA MET A 266 -5.18 -16.62 1.45
C MET A 266 -4.38 -16.08 0.27
#